data_AF-A0A1K1LGV3-F1
#
_entry.id   AF-A0A1K1LGV3-F1
#
_cell.length_a   1.000
_cell.length_b   1.000
_cell.length_c   1.000
_cell.angle_alpha   90.00
_cell.angle_beta   90.00
_cell.angle_gamma   90.00
#
_symmetry.space_group_name_H-M   'P 1'
#
loop_
_entity.id
_entity.type
_entity.pdbx_description
1 polymer ?
#
loop_
_entity_poly.entity_id
_entity_poly.type
_entity_poly.pdbx_seq_one_letter_code
_entity_poly.pdbx_strand_id
1 'polypeptide(L)'
;MEAFYAVLPVFLLIAVGAAVHMTDVLPENTGAAMGLYVLKLALPVLMLHILAGASRLDLAHGGFWLGVIGAQMLCYLLGYVVDRLFSRRGAGPAIISGLACSASNTAFVGLPIVASLLPGNHEAMVVAGLAALTPNVVVIMAQVRMDCLAGSAAWGDGRDRIWKLLRLFLLGNPLLLATLAGLALACSGLGLWRPLDHAAALIGSTAAPCMLLALGFDLRQKLVLALRRNGGHTVIRQTWLLLCKLGIHPLICWGIMRLAGLPPLWLGVGVLMSATGTALVASVLAEVYSAVPEEAALTAVLSNAASMVSLMLFIFLLQGAGCL
;
A
#
# COMPACT_ATOMS: atom_id res chain seq x y z
N MET A 1 10.16 21.82 8.83
CA MET A 1 8.77 22.07 9.28
C MET A 1 7.75 21.53 8.29
N GLU A 2 7.98 21.67 6.98
CA GLU A 2 7.08 21.13 5.94
C GLU A 2 6.80 19.63 6.05
N ALA A 3 7.84 18.80 6.26
CA ALA A 3 7.66 17.35 6.46
C ALA A 3 6.71 17.00 7.61
N PHE A 4 6.79 17.74 8.72
CA PHE A 4 5.91 17.53 9.87
C PHE A 4 4.46 17.92 9.54
N TYR A 5 4.27 19.05 8.85
CA TYR A 5 2.94 19.51 8.44
C TYR A 5 2.28 18.63 7.38
N ALA A 6 3.06 17.99 6.50
CA ALA A 6 2.52 17.04 5.51
C ALA A 6 2.11 15.70 6.14
N VAL A 7 2.86 15.23 7.14
CA VAL A 7 2.66 13.91 7.73
C VAL A 7 1.64 13.94 8.88
N LEU A 8 1.68 14.95 9.75
CA LEU A 8 0.87 15.02 10.96
C LEU A 8 -0.65 14.87 10.71
N PRO A 9 -1.28 15.52 9.71
CA PRO A 9 -2.72 15.42 9.51
C PRO A 9 -3.20 13.99 9.23
N VAL A 10 -2.40 13.20 8.51
CA VAL A 10 -2.72 11.80 8.19
C VAL A 10 -2.80 10.96 9.46
N PHE A 11 -1.84 11.13 10.37
CA PHE A 11 -1.82 10.42 11.66
C PHE A 11 -2.85 10.95 12.66
N LEU A 12 -3.17 12.24 12.62
CA LEU A 12 -4.26 12.82 13.41
C LEU A 12 -5.61 12.21 13.02
N LEU A 13 -5.87 11.98 11.73
CA LEU A 13 -7.10 11.32 11.28
C LEU A 13 -7.21 9.89 11.83
N ILE A 14 -6.11 9.13 11.84
CA ILE A 14 -6.07 7.80 12.46
C ILE A 14 -6.36 7.89 13.97
N ALA A 15 -5.73 8.86 14.66
CA ALA A 15 -5.94 9.07 16.09
C ALA A 15 -7.38 9.48 16.42
N VAL A 16 -8.00 10.33 15.60
CA VAL A 16 -9.42 10.71 15.72
C VAL A 16 -10.31 9.50 15.54
N GLY A 17 -10.06 8.65 14.53
CA GLY A 17 -10.82 7.41 14.33
C GLY A 17 -10.75 6.49 15.56
N ALA A 18 -9.57 6.36 16.15
CA ALA A 18 -9.38 5.60 17.38
C ALA A 18 -10.12 6.22 18.58
N ALA A 19 -10.05 7.55 18.75
CA ALA A 19 -10.72 8.25 19.83
C ALA A 19 -12.25 8.16 19.73
N VAL A 20 -12.83 8.29 18.54
CA VAL A 20 -14.28 8.18 18.31
C VAL A 20 -14.77 6.75 18.55
N HIS A 21 -13.97 5.74 18.23
CA HIS A 21 -14.29 4.35 18.58
C HIS A 21 -14.36 4.13 20.10
N MET A 22 -13.59 4.89 20.89
CA MET A 22 -13.59 4.76 22.36
C MET A 22 -14.78 5.44 23.04
N THR A 23 -15.45 6.38 22.37
CA THR A 23 -16.57 7.12 22.95
C THR A 23 -17.94 6.49 22.63
N ASP A 24 -17.97 5.38 21.88
CA ASP A 24 -19.19 4.68 21.44
C ASP A 24 -20.24 5.59 20.78
N VAL A 25 -19.81 6.75 20.25
CA VAL A 25 -20.69 7.73 19.59
C VAL A 25 -21.21 7.20 18.25
N LEU A 26 -20.42 6.32 17.61
CA LEU A 26 -20.76 5.69 16.34
C LEU A 26 -20.87 4.17 16.50
N PRO A 27 -21.72 3.50 15.69
CA PRO A 27 -21.87 2.04 15.75
C PRO A 27 -20.54 1.29 15.61
N GLU A 28 -20.41 0.14 16.27
CA GLU A 28 -19.19 -0.68 16.25
C GLU A 28 -18.74 -1.06 14.82
N ASN A 29 -19.70 -1.22 13.90
CA ASN A 29 -19.43 -1.58 12.50
C ASN A 29 -19.01 -0.40 11.60
N THR A 30 -18.89 0.82 12.15
CA THR A 30 -18.58 2.04 11.38
C THR A 30 -17.25 1.90 10.62
N GLY A 31 -16.19 1.46 11.29
CA GLY A 31 -14.87 1.29 10.65
C GLY A 31 -14.93 0.32 9.47
N ALA A 32 -15.60 -0.83 9.64
CA ALA A 32 -15.78 -1.82 8.58
C ALA A 32 -16.60 -1.27 7.40
N ALA A 33 -17.69 -0.54 7.68
CA ALA A 33 -18.53 0.07 6.64
C ALA A 33 -17.77 1.14 5.85
N MET A 34 -17.02 2.02 6.53
CA MET A 34 -16.18 3.03 5.88
C MET A 34 -15.08 2.39 5.04
N GLY A 35 -14.39 1.36 5.56
CA GLY A 35 -13.39 0.62 4.82
C GLY A 35 -13.95 -0.04 3.56
N LEU A 36 -15.13 -0.67 3.65
CA LEU A 36 -15.81 -1.25 2.49
C LEU A 36 -16.21 -0.19 1.46
N TYR A 37 -16.74 0.94 1.90
CA TYR A 37 -17.04 2.08 1.02
C TYR A 37 -15.79 2.52 0.25
N VAL A 38 -14.67 2.70 0.95
CA VAL A 38 -13.43 3.14 0.30
C VAL A 38 -12.92 2.09 -0.68
N LEU A 39 -12.83 0.83 -0.26
CA LEU A 39 -12.27 -0.24 -1.09
C LEU A 39 -13.13 -0.56 -2.31
N LYS A 40 -14.47 -0.48 -2.20
CA LYS A 40 -15.39 -0.85 -3.27
C LYS A 40 -15.78 0.31 -4.18
N LEU A 41 -15.71 1.55 -3.71
CA LEU A 41 -16.19 2.71 -4.45
C LEU A 41 -15.17 3.85 -4.50
N ALA A 42 -14.79 4.44 -3.36
CA ALA A 42 -14.05 5.70 -3.37
C ALA A 42 -12.64 5.56 -3.96
N LEU A 43 -11.90 4.52 -3.59
CA LEU A 43 -10.55 4.28 -4.10
C LEU A 43 -10.53 3.89 -5.59
N PRO A 44 -11.39 2.97 -6.08
CA PRO A 44 -11.54 2.73 -7.51
C PRO A 44 -11.82 4.02 -8.30
N VAL A 45 -12.77 4.83 -7.84
CA VAL A 45 -13.12 6.11 -8.49
C VAL A 45 -11.95 7.11 -8.46
N LEU A 46 -11.22 7.18 -7.34
CA LEU A 46 -10.00 8.00 -7.23
C LEU A 46 -8.94 7.57 -8.24
N MET A 47 -8.68 6.26 -8.38
CA MET A 47 -7.71 5.74 -9.34
C MET A 47 -8.14 6.02 -10.79
N LEU A 48 -9.43 5.86 -11.09
CA LEU A 48 -9.99 6.22 -12.39
C LEU A 48 -9.72 7.71 -12.71
N HIS A 49 -10.02 8.61 -11.76
CA HIS A 49 -9.79 10.04 -11.90
C HIS A 49 -8.31 10.38 -12.14
N ILE A 50 -7.41 9.90 -11.26
CA ILE A 50 -5.97 10.19 -11.36
C ILE A 50 -5.40 9.67 -12.70
N LEU A 51 -5.76 8.44 -13.07
CA LEU A 51 -5.17 7.79 -14.24
C LEU A 51 -5.77 8.25 -15.56
N ALA A 52 -7.04 8.67 -15.59
CA ALA A 52 -7.63 9.26 -16.79
C ALA A 52 -6.97 10.59 -17.20
N GLY A 53 -6.36 11.28 -16.24
CA GLY A 53 -5.57 12.50 -16.47
C GLY A 53 -4.08 12.25 -16.73
N ALA A 54 -3.62 10.99 -16.78
CA ALA A 54 -2.23 10.66 -17.04
C ALA A 54 -1.88 10.82 -18.53
N SER A 55 -0.66 11.23 -18.83
CA SER A 55 -0.14 11.29 -20.20
C SER A 55 0.38 9.91 -20.64
N ARG A 56 0.39 9.65 -21.96
CA ARG A 56 0.99 8.42 -22.51
C ARG A 56 2.49 8.31 -22.21
N LEU A 57 3.17 9.44 -22.04
CA LEU A 57 4.60 9.51 -21.70
C LEU A 57 4.84 9.10 -20.24
N ASP A 58 3.92 9.43 -19.34
CA ASP A 58 4.02 9.08 -17.91
C ASP A 58 4.07 7.55 -17.72
N LEU A 59 3.39 6.79 -18.59
CA LEU A 59 3.33 5.33 -18.52
C LEU A 59 4.59 4.65 -19.05
N ALA A 60 5.35 5.33 -19.91
CA ALA A 60 6.50 4.79 -20.61
C ALA A 60 7.81 4.83 -19.79
N HIS A 61 7.76 5.31 -18.54
CA HIS A 61 8.92 5.33 -17.64
C HIS A 61 9.26 3.93 -17.10
N GLY A 62 9.85 3.08 -17.95
CA GLY A 62 10.27 1.72 -17.56
C GLY A 62 11.19 1.67 -16.33
N GLY A 63 12.04 2.69 -16.17
CA GLY A 63 12.89 2.84 -14.98
C GLY A 63 12.10 3.05 -13.68
N PHE A 64 10.92 3.69 -13.73
CA PHE A 64 10.05 3.87 -12.57
C PHE A 64 9.44 2.56 -12.14
N TRP A 65 8.86 1.81 -13.08
CA TRP A 65 8.30 0.48 -12.80
C TRP A 65 9.37 -0.48 -12.27
N LEU A 66 10.55 -0.49 -12.88
CA LEU A 66 11.68 -1.27 -12.40
C LEU A 66 12.11 -0.86 -10.99
N GLY A 67 12.14 0.44 -10.70
CA GLY A 67 12.46 0.98 -9.38
C GLY A 67 11.50 0.51 -8.30
N VAL A 68 10.21 0.78 -8.48
CA VAL A 68 9.20 0.51 -7.46
C VAL A 68 8.88 -0.97 -7.35
N ILE A 69 8.59 -1.66 -8.47
CA ILE A 69 8.28 -3.10 -8.44
C ILE A 69 9.54 -3.90 -8.11
N GLY A 70 10.71 -3.53 -8.65
CA GLY A 70 11.96 -4.21 -8.34
C GLY A 70 12.32 -4.11 -6.85
N ALA A 71 12.17 -2.94 -6.24
CA ALA A 71 12.38 -2.77 -4.81
C ALA A 71 11.40 -3.61 -3.98
N GLN A 72 10.12 -3.64 -4.37
CA GLN A 72 9.11 -4.48 -3.74
C GLN A 72 9.45 -5.97 -3.84
N MET A 73 9.87 -6.45 -5.02
CA MET A 73 10.23 -7.86 -5.21
C MET A 73 11.47 -8.24 -4.42
N LEU A 74 12.49 -7.38 -4.39
CA LEU A 74 13.70 -7.61 -3.60
C LEU A 74 13.40 -7.64 -2.11
N CYS A 75 12.62 -6.69 -1.58
CA CYS A 75 12.21 -6.67 -0.19
C CYS A 75 11.28 -7.84 0.17
N TYR A 76 10.42 -8.25 -0.75
CA TYR A 76 9.60 -9.45 -0.59
C TYR A 76 10.49 -10.68 -0.43
N LEU A 77 11.47 -10.85 -1.34
CA LEU A 77 12.40 -11.96 -1.31
C LEU A 77 13.24 -11.94 -0.01
N LEU A 78 13.74 -10.78 0.40
CA LEU A 78 14.50 -10.62 1.65
C LEU A 78 13.67 -11.04 2.86
N GLY A 79 12.44 -10.51 2.99
CA GLY A 79 11.53 -10.88 4.08
C GLY A 79 11.19 -12.37 4.09
N TYR A 80 10.94 -12.94 2.91
CA TYR A 80 10.64 -14.36 2.74
C TYR A 80 11.83 -15.26 3.10
N VAL A 81 13.02 -14.97 2.56
CA VAL A 81 14.23 -15.79 2.76
C VAL A 81 14.67 -15.72 4.21
N VAL A 82 14.70 -14.54 4.83
CA VAL A 82 15.08 -14.39 6.23
C VAL A 82 14.12 -15.14 7.14
N ASP A 83 12.80 -15.01 6.93
CA ASP A 83 11.85 -15.80 7.74
C ASP A 83 12.03 -17.31 7.52
N ARG A 84 12.25 -17.73 6.27
CA ARG A 84 12.43 -19.14 5.92
C ARG A 84 13.68 -19.76 6.55
N LEU A 85 14.80 -19.04 6.54
CA LEU A 85 16.09 -19.51 7.06
C LEU A 85 16.16 -19.46 8.58
N PHE A 86 15.72 -18.35 9.19
CA PHE A 86 15.91 -18.10 10.62
C PHE A 86 14.73 -18.52 11.49
N SER A 87 13.49 -18.44 10.98
CA SER A 87 12.31 -18.79 11.78
C SER A 87 11.87 -20.24 11.58
N ARG A 88 12.11 -20.85 10.41
CA ARG A 88 11.77 -22.26 10.09
C ARG A 88 10.29 -22.63 10.34
N ARG A 89 9.36 -21.69 10.19
CA ARG A 89 7.92 -21.84 10.54
C ARG A 89 7.02 -22.31 9.40
N GLY A 90 7.59 -22.77 8.29
CA GLY A 90 6.84 -23.15 7.10
C GLY A 90 6.78 -22.04 6.06
N ALA A 91 6.03 -22.28 4.96
CA ALA A 91 6.03 -21.38 3.80
C ALA A 91 5.03 -20.23 3.96
N GLY A 92 3.90 -20.48 4.63
CA GLY A 92 2.87 -19.47 4.88
C GLY A 92 3.40 -18.27 5.65
N PRO A 93 4.01 -18.46 6.84
CA PRO A 93 4.59 -17.35 7.60
C PRO A 93 5.65 -16.56 6.81
N ALA A 94 6.49 -17.25 6.03
CA ALA A 94 7.49 -16.59 5.21
C ALA A 94 6.88 -15.74 4.09
N ILE A 95 5.77 -16.19 3.48
CA ILE A 95 5.03 -15.39 2.48
C ILE A 95 4.48 -14.11 3.12
N ILE A 96 3.91 -14.21 4.31
CA ILE A 96 3.39 -13.06 5.06
C ILE A 96 4.52 -12.10 5.48
N SER A 97 5.66 -12.62 5.94
CA SER A 97 6.85 -11.80 6.24
C SER A 97 7.38 -11.07 5.01
N GLY A 98 7.46 -11.75 3.85
CA GLY A 98 7.82 -11.11 2.58
C GLY A 98 6.84 -10.00 2.18
N LEU A 99 5.54 -10.25 2.35
CA LEU A 99 4.52 -9.25 2.08
C LEU A 99 4.62 -8.06 3.03
N ALA A 100 4.91 -8.31 4.31
CA ALA A 100 5.08 -7.26 5.31
C ALA A 100 6.25 -6.33 5.00
N CYS A 101 7.34 -6.85 4.44
CA CYS A 101 8.51 -6.07 4.03
C CYS A 101 8.33 -5.26 2.74
N SER A 102 7.37 -5.61 1.89
CA SER A 102 7.28 -5.09 0.51
C SER A 102 6.00 -4.31 0.22
N ALA A 103 4.85 -4.80 0.68
CA ALA A 103 3.56 -4.18 0.42
C ALA A 103 3.46 -2.86 1.19
N SER A 104 3.49 -1.76 0.44
CA SER A 104 3.52 -0.40 0.99
C SER A 104 2.11 0.19 1.04
N ASN A 105 1.78 0.92 2.09
CA ASN A 105 0.48 1.59 2.26
C ASN A 105 0.42 2.90 1.45
N THR A 106 0.61 2.77 0.15
CA THR A 106 0.70 3.89 -0.80
C THR A 106 -0.65 4.55 -1.05
N ALA A 107 -1.72 3.77 -1.15
CA ALA A 107 -3.05 4.30 -1.45
C ALA A 107 -3.64 5.16 -0.32
N PHE A 108 -3.44 4.77 0.95
CA PHE A 108 -4.13 5.42 2.07
C PHE A 108 -3.23 6.34 2.89
N VAL A 109 -1.93 6.06 2.96
CA VAL A 109 -0.96 6.92 3.65
C VAL A 109 -0.14 7.71 2.63
N GLY A 110 0.32 7.06 1.57
CA GLY A 110 1.18 7.71 0.57
C GLY A 110 0.50 8.85 -0.19
N LEU A 111 -0.63 8.57 -0.87
CA LEU A 111 -1.35 9.55 -1.69
C LEU A 111 -1.67 10.85 -0.92
N PRO A 112 -2.23 10.81 0.31
CA PRO A 112 -2.49 12.03 1.08
C PRO A 112 -1.23 12.81 1.44
N ILE A 113 -0.12 12.12 1.75
CA ILE A 113 1.15 12.78 2.06
C ILE A 113 1.68 13.50 0.82
N VAL A 114 1.65 12.87 -0.36
CA VAL A 114 2.07 13.53 -1.61
C VAL A 114 1.17 14.72 -1.91
N ALA A 115 -0.15 14.55 -1.80
CA ALA A 115 -1.10 15.63 -2.02
C ALA A 115 -0.88 16.82 -1.06
N SER A 116 -0.52 16.55 0.19
CA SER A 116 -0.24 17.60 1.19
C SER A 116 1.13 18.23 1.02
N LEU A 117 2.14 17.46 0.57
CA LEU A 117 3.51 17.95 0.41
C LEU A 117 3.68 18.75 -0.89
N LEU A 118 2.97 18.35 -1.96
CA LEU A 118 3.03 18.97 -3.28
C LEU A 118 1.63 19.39 -3.76
N PRO A 119 0.99 20.37 -3.11
CA PRO A 119 -0.38 20.78 -3.45
C PRO A 119 -0.48 21.27 -4.89
N GLY A 120 -1.44 20.73 -5.64
CA GLY A 120 -1.70 21.13 -7.03
C GLY A 120 -0.69 20.59 -8.06
N ASN A 121 0.30 19.79 -7.65
CA ASN A 121 1.23 19.16 -8.58
C ASN A 121 0.61 17.90 -9.19
N HIS A 122 0.04 18.04 -10.40
CA HIS A 122 -0.63 16.94 -11.11
C HIS A 122 0.33 15.79 -11.43
N GLU A 123 1.56 16.08 -11.86
CA GLU A 123 2.56 15.06 -12.19
C GLU A 123 2.90 14.22 -10.94
N ALA A 124 3.11 14.85 -9.78
CA ALA A 124 3.38 14.15 -8.54
C ALA A 124 2.23 13.20 -8.15
N MET A 125 0.98 13.63 -8.34
CA MET A 125 -0.21 12.81 -8.06
C MET A 125 -0.36 11.65 -9.03
N VAL A 126 -0.02 11.82 -10.31
CA VAL A 126 0.03 10.74 -11.29
C VAL A 126 1.09 9.72 -10.90
N VAL A 127 2.32 10.16 -10.59
CA VAL A 127 3.41 9.26 -10.14
C VAL A 127 3.02 8.50 -8.87
N ALA A 128 2.42 9.18 -7.89
CA ALA A 128 1.94 8.55 -6.66
C ALA A 128 0.79 7.57 -6.92
N GLY A 129 -0.11 7.88 -7.85
CA GLY A 129 -1.18 7.00 -8.32
C GLY A 129 -0.63 5.73 -8.96
N LEU A 130 0.35 5.86 -9.86
CA LEU A 130 1.04 4.71 -10.48
C LEU A 130 1.75 3.85 -9.44
N ALA A 131 2.48 4.47 -8.50
CA ALA A 131 3.08 3.78 -7.37
C ALA A 131 2.03 3.09 -6.49
N ALA A 132 0.82 3.65 -6.35
CA ALA A 132 -0.25 3.06 -5.56
C ALA A 132 -0.77 1.72 -6.11
N LEU A 133 -0.56 1.46 -7.41
CA LEU A 133 -0.94 0.20 -8.06
C LEU A 133 0.07 -0.92 -7.82
N THR A 134 1.36 -0.56 -7.67
CA THR A 134 2.47 -1.53 -7.63
C THR A 134 2.39 -2.55 -6.49
N PRO A 135 1.89 -2.24 -5.26
CA PRO A 135 1.78 -3.25 -4.19
C PRO A 135 0.83 -4.39 -4.56
N ASN A 136 -0.12 -4.19 -5.48
CA ASN A 136 -0.99 -5.27 -5.94
C ASN A 136 -0.17 -6.43 -6.54
N VAL A 137 0.98 -6.16 -7.17
CA VAL A 137 1.83 -7.20 -7.75
C VAL A 137 2.32 -8.18 -6.68
N VAL A 138 2.89 -7.68 -5.57
CA VAL A 138 3.35 -8.54 -4.46
C VAL A 138 2.19 -9.20 -3.72
N VAL A 139 1.05 -8.51 -3.59
CA VAL A 139 -0.15 -9.04 -2.93
C VAL A 139 -0.73 -10.23 -3.70
N ILE A 140 -0.92 -10.09 -5.02
CA ILE A 140 -1.40 -11.16 -5.89
C ILE A 140 -0.45 -12.35 -5.83
N MET A 141 0.85 -12.08 -5.98
CA MET A 141 1.85 -13.13 -5.93
C MET A 141 1.80 -13.89 -4.59
N ALA A 142 1.71 -13.16 -3.47
CA ALA A 142 1.58 -13.76 -2.14
C ALA A 142 0.30 -14.59 -2.03
N GLN A 143 -0.84 -14.04 -2.44
CA GLN A 143 -2.13 -14.71 -2.40
C GLN A 143 -2.13 -16.03 -3.20
N VAL A 144 -1.66 -15.99 -4.46
CA VAL A 144 -1.55 -17.19 -5.30
C VAL A 144 -0.67 -18.26 -4.65
N ARG A 145 0.43 -17.86 -4.01
CA ARG A 145 1.31 -18.79 -3.30
C ARG A 145 0.64 -19.37 -2.05
N MET A 146 -0.14 -18.58 -1.33
CA MET A 146 -0.91 -19.02 -0.16
C MET A 146 -2.02 -20.00 -0.58
N ASP A 147 -2.77 -19.73 -1.65
CA ASP A 147 -3.77 -20.63 -2.22
C ASP A 147 -3.15 -21.99 -2.59
N CYS A 148 -2.02 -21.97 -3.29
CA CYS A 148 -1.28 -23.19 -3.62
C CYS A 148 -0.86 -23.97 -2.36
N LEU A 149 -0.49 -23.29 -1.28
CA LEU A 149 -0.07 -23.92 -0.02
C LEU A 149 -1.26 -24.46 0.78
N ALA A 150 -2.39 -23.76 0.75
CA ALA A 150 -3.62 -24.17 1.44
C ALA A 150 -4.25 -25.43 0.83
N GLY A 151 -3.69 -25.96 -0.26
CA GLY A 151 -4.21 -27.14 -0.93
C GLY A 151 -5.62 -26.91 -1.44
N SER A 152 -6.02 -25.65 -1.69
CA SER A 152 -7.32 -25.33 -2.27
C SER A 152 -7.35 -25.89 -3.69
N ALA A 153 -7.77 -27.16 -3.78
CA ALA A 153 -8.03 -27.94 -4.97
C ALA A 153 -9.25 -27.42 -5.76
N ALA A 154 -9.68 -26.18 -5.50
CA ALA A 154 -10.78 -25.54 -6.20
C ALA A 154 -10.43 -25.23 -7.66
N TRP A 155 -9.14 -25.24 -8.05
CA TRP A 155 -8.72 -24.91 -9.41
C TRP A 155 -7.93 -26.05 -10.06
N GLY A 156 -8.51 -26.63 -11.11
CA GLY A 156 -7.91 -27.65 -11.98
C GLY A 156 -6.64 -27.20 -12.70
N ASP A 157 -6.23 -27.99 -13.71
CA ASP A 157 -4.91 -27.95 -14.35
C ASP A 157 -4.38 -26.56 -14.72
N GLY A 158 -3.05 -26.41 -14.63
CA GLY A 158 -2.32 -25.15 -14.47
C GLY A 158 -2.57 -24.04 -15.49
N ARG A 159 -3.15 -24.32 -16.67
CA ARG A 159 -3.49 -23.30 -17.68
C ARG A 159 -4.85 -22.67 -17.43
N ASP A 160 -5.86 -23.47 -17.05
CA ASP A 160 -7.19 -22.98 -16.68
C ASP A 160 -7.18 -22.25 -15.34
N ARG A 161 -6.24 -22.62 -14.46
CA ARG A 161 -5.98 -21.93 -13.20
C ARG A 161 -5.56 -20.47 -13.41
N ILE A 162 -4.59 -20.23 -14.28
CA ILE A 162 -4.09 -18.88 -14.58
C ILE A 162 -5.19 -18.03 -15.22
N TRP A 163 -5.96 -18.58 -16.16
CA TRP A 163 -7.07 -17.88 -16.81
C TRP A 163 -8.25 -17.61 -15.85
N LYS A 164 -8.61 -18.55 -14.98
CA LYS A 164 -9.64 -18.33 -13.93
C LYS A 164 -9.17 -17.33 -12.89
N LEU A 165 -7.91 -17.37 -12.48
CA LEU A 165 -7.27 -16.36 -11.64
C LEU A 165 -7.36 -14.98 -12.26
N LEU A 166 -6.87 -14.84 -13.49
CA LEU A 166 -6.93 -13.59 -14.23
C LEU A 166 -8.35 -13.09 -14.34
N ARG A 167 -9.33 -13.96 -14.64
CA ARG A 167 -10.73 -13.56 -14.81
C ARG A 167 -11.41 -13.18 -13.49
N LEU A 168 -11.22 -13.93 -12.40
CA LEU A 168 -11.71 -13.59 -11.06
C LEU A 168 -11.02 -12.33 -10.52
N PHE A 169 -9.73 -12.17 -10.81
CA PHE A 169 -8.95 -11.03 -10.37
C PHE A 169 -9.28 -9.76 -11.18
N LEU A 170 -9.46 -9.87 -12.50
CA LEU A 170 -9.88 -8.78 -13.37
C LEU A 170 -11.33 -8.38 -13.10
N LEU A 171 -12.28 -9.32 -13.06
CA LEU A 171 -13.70 -9.00 -12.91
C LEU A 171 -14.13 -8.80 -11.46
N GLY A 172 -13.43 -9.41 -10.49
CA GLY A 172 -13.76 -9.32 -9.07
C GLY A 172 -13.07 -8.18 -8.33
N ASN A 173 -12.08 -7.52 -8.95
CA ASN A 173 -11.35 -6.42 -8.33
C ASN A 173 -11.76 -5.07 -8.96
N PRO A 174 -12.72 -4.34 -8.37
CA PRO A 174 -13.20 -3.06 -8.90
C PRO A 174 -12.08 -2.02 -9.00
N LEU A 175 -11.07 -2.08 -8.13
CA LEU A 175 -9.90 -1.21 -8.18
C LEU A 175 -9.11 -1.42 -9.47
N LEU A 176 -8.86 -2.69 -9.84
CA LEU A 176 -8.13 -3.02 -11.06
C LEU A 176 -8.92 -2.60 -12.31
N LEU A 177 -10.23 -2.85 -12.34
CA LEU A 177 -11.08 -2.42 -13.47
C LEU A 177 -11.08 -0.90 -13.64
N ALA A 178 -11.24 -0.15 -12.55
CA ALA A 178 -11.23 1.30 -12.59
C ALA A 178 -9.86 1.85 -13.01
N THR A 179 -8.78 1.20 -12.56
CA THR A 179 -7.40 1.50 -12.98
C THR A 179 -7.20 1.30 -14.48
N LEU A 180 -7.62 0.14 -15.00
CA LEU A 180 -7.50 -0.19 -16.43
C LEU A 180 -8.38 0.73 -17.28
N ALA A 181 -9.56 1.09 -16.80
CA ALA A 181 -10.44 2.05 -17.46
C ALA A 181 -9.81 3.45 -17.50
N GLY A 182 -9.24 3.93 -16.40
CA GLY A 182 -8.52 5.21 -16.36
C GLY A 182 -7.33 5.21 -17.31
N LEU A 183 -6.55 4.13 -17.32
CA LEU A 183 -5.44 3.95 -18.25
C LEU A 183 -5.90 3.93 -19.71
N ALA A 184 -6.99 3.24 -20.02
CA ALA A 184 -7.56 3.21 -21.36
C ALA A 184 -8.05 4.60 -21.80
N LEU A 185 -8.65 5.38 -20.90
CA LEU A 185 -9.06 6.76 -21.17
C LEU A 185 -7.85 7.66 -21.45
N ALA A 186 -6.80 7.59 -20.64
CA ALA A 186 -5.54 8.30 -20.87
C ALA A 186 -4.90 7.91 -22.21
N CYS A 187 -4.81 6.61 -22.49
CA CYS A 187 -4.29 6.11 -23.76
C CYS A 187 -5.16 6.52 -24.95
N SER A 188 -6.47 6.63 -24.82
CA SER A 188 -7.35 7.08 -25.91
C SER A 188 -7.23 8.60 -26.18
N GLY A 189 -6.74 9.38 -25.21
CA GLY A 189 -6.73 10.84 -25.28
C GLY A 189 -8.10 11.49 -25.07
N LEU A 190 -9.15 10.70 -24.80
CA LEU A 190 -10.50 11.20 -24.53
C LEU A 190 -10.62 11.85 -23.15
N GLY A 191 -9.86 11.36 -22.17
CA GLY A 191 -9.99 11.74 -20.77
C GLY A 191 -11.39 11.45 -20.20
N LEU A 192 -11.68 11.99 -19.02
CA LEU A 192 -13.03 11.97 -18.45
C LEU A 192 -13.81 13.21 -18.89
N TRP A 193 -15.10 13.05 -19.15
CA TRP A 193 -15.99 14.19 -19.38
C TRP A 193 -16.05 15.06 -18.11
N ARG A 194 -15.89 16.38 -18.24
CA ARG A 194 -15.68 17.30 -17.10
C ARG A 194 -16.63 17.11 -15.90
N PRO A 195 -17.96 16.93 -16.07
CA PRO A 195 -18.85 16.68 -14.94
C PRO A 195 -18.60 15.35 -14.24
N LEU A 196 -18.30 14.29 -15.00
CA LEU A 196 -17.95 12.98 -14.43
C LEU A 196 -16.59 13.02 -13.73
N ASP A 197 -15.64 13.75 -14.31
CA ASP A 197 -14.32 13.97 -13.70
C ASP A 197 -14.45 14.69 -12.35
N HIS A 198 -15.27 15.75 -12.30
CA HIS A 198 -15.51 16.46 -11.05
C HIS A 198 -16.23 15.60 -10.00
N ALA A 199 -17.24 14.82 -10.40
CA ALA A 199 -17.90 13.88 -9.50
C ALA A 199 -16.92 12.80 -8.99
N ALA A 200 -16.05 12.30 -9.85
CA ALA A 200 -15.01 11.34 -9.49
C ALA A 200 -13.98 11.95 -8.52
N ALA A 201 -13.58 13.20 -8.73
CA ALA A 201 -12.70 13.94 -7.83
C ALA A 201 -13.34 14.13 -6.44
N LEU A 202 -14.62 14.51 -6.38
CA LEU A 202 -15.35 14.67 -5.11
C LEU A 202 -15.42 13.35 -4.34
N ILE A 203 -15.84 12.25 -4.98
CA ILE A 203 -15.87 10.92 -4.35
C ILE A 203 -14.46 10.50 -3.94
N GLY A 204 -13.48 10.64 -4.84
CA GLY A 204 -12.10 10.25 -4.62
C GLY A 204 -11.45 11.00 -3.45
N SER A 205 -11.79 12.27 -3.26
CA SER A 205 -11.31 13.09 -2.13
C SER A 205 -11.70 12.52 -0.76
N THR A 206 -12.78 11.73 -0.69
CA THR A 206 -13.22 11.08 0.55
C THR A 206 -12.45 9.78 0.86
N ALA A 207 -11.77 9.19 -0.12
CA ALA A 207 -11.16 7.87 0.02
C ALA A 207 -10.11 7.83 1.15
N ALA A 208 -9.21 8.82 1.16
CA ALA A 208 -8.18 8.94 2.17
C ALA A 208 -8.73 9.20 3.59
N PRO A 209 -9.51 10.27 3.86
CA PRO A 209 -9.99 10.55 5.21
C PRO A 209 -10.88 9.43 5.75
N CYS A 210 -11.77 8.85 4.93
CA CYS A 210 -12.62 7.74 5.38
C CYS A 210 -11.81 6.49 5.72
N MET A 211 -10.78 6.15 4.94
CA MET A 211 -9.95 4.98 5.25
C MET A 211 -9.06 5.20 6.46
N LEU A 212 -8.49 6.40 6.62
CA LEU A 212 -7.66 6.74 7.78
C LEU A 212 -8.47 6.72 9.08
N LEU A 213 -9.73 7.19 9.05
CA LEU A 213 -10.66 7.02 10.16
C LEU A 213 -10.95 5.54 10.40
N ALA A 214 -11.34 4.78 9.37
CA ALA A 214 -11.62 3.35 9.48
C ALA A 214 -10.43 2.55 10.08
N LEU A 215 -9.22 2.93 9.68
CA LEU A 215 -7.95 2.45 10.23
C LEU A 215 -7.84 2.69 11.73
N GLY A 216 -8.23 3.88 12.19
CA GLY A 216 -8.29 4.23 13.61
C GLY A 216 -9.30 3.38 14.39
N PHE A 217 -10.48 3.14 13.84
CA PHE A 217 -11.50 2.26 14.45
C PHE A 217 -10.98 0.83 14.64
N ASP A 218 -10.29 0.31 13.63
CA ASP A 218 -9.76 -1.06 13.61
C ASP A 218 -8.48 -1.22 14.46
N LEU A 219 -7.85 -0.09 14.83
CA LEU A 219 -6.58 -0.07 15.56
C LEU A 219 -6.67 -0.81 16.90
N ARG A 220 -7.80 -0.68 17.61
CA ARG A 220 -8.02 -1.36 18.90
C ARG A 220 -8.02 -2.88 18.74
N GLN A 221 -8.77 -3.41 17.78
CA GLN A 221 -8.84 -4.86 17.54
C GLN A 221 -7.46 -5.40 17.16
N LYS A 222 -6.75 -4.70 16.28
CA LYS A 222 -5.39 -5.07 15.86
C LYS A 222 -4.38 -4.98 17.00
N LEU A 223 -4.46 -3.97 17.87
CA LEU A 223 -3.62 -3.87 19.07
C LEU A 223 -3.90 -5.02 20.05
N VAL A 224 -5.17 -5.36 20.28
CA VAL A 224 -5.52 -6.51 21.13
C VAL A 224 -4.98 -7.81 20.54
N LEU A 225 -5.15 -8.03 19.25
CA LEU A 225 -4.63 -9.21 18.55
C LEU A 225 -3.08 -9.27 18.64
N ALA A 226 -2.43 -8.12 18.47
CA ALA A 226 -0.98 -7.97 18.55
C ALA A 226 -0.42 -8.24 19.96
N LEU A 227 -1.14 -7.85 21.02
CA LEU A 227 -0.70 -8.01 22.42
C LEU A 227 -0.93 -9.43 22.96
N ARG A 228 -1.72 -10.28 22.28
CA ARG A 228 -2.02 -11.66 22.73
C ARG A 228 -0.82 -12.63 22.61
N ARG A 229 0.23 -12.30 21.85
CA ARG A 229 1.48 -13.10 21.77
C ARG A 229 2.73 -12.26 22.00
N ASN A 230 3.23 -12.30 23.23
CA ASN A 230 4.58 -11.84 23.60
C ASN A 230 5.51 -13.05 23.81
N GLY A 231 5.95 -13.70 22.73
CA GLY A 231 7.06 -14.65 22.78
C GLY A 231 8.41 -13.95 22.61
N GLY A 232 9.47 -14.41 23.27
CA GLY A 232 10.78 -13.72 23.34
C GLY A 232 11.45 -13.39 21.98
N HIS A 233 11.24 -14.19 20.93
CA HIS A 233 11.79 -13.92 19.58
C HIS A 233 10.95 -12.94 18.73
N THR A 234 9.81 -12.46 19.25
CA THR A 234 8.90 -11.58 18.51
C THR A 234 9.51 -10.21 18.29
N VAL A 235 10.23 -9.67 19.27
CA VAL A 235 10.85 -8.33 19.20
C VAL A 235 11.89 -8.27 18.08
N ILE A 236 12.82 -9.23 18.03
CA ILE A 236 13.88 -9.26 17.00
C ILE A 236 13.27 -9.31 15.59
N ARG A 237 12.23 -10.13 15.41
CA ARG A 237 11.56 -10.27 14.12
C ARG A 237 10.78 -9.02 13.73
N GLN A 238 10.06 -8.39 14.66
CA GLN A 238 9.38 -7.12 14.40
C GLN A 238 10.38 -6.03 14.04
N THR A 239 11.49 -5.90 14.77
CA THR A 239 12.56 -4.96 14.46
C THR A 239 13.12 -5.19 13.05
N TRP A 240 13.34 -6.46 12.67
CA TRP A 240 13.78 -6.81 11.32
C TRP A 240 12.76 -6.39 10.25
N LEU A 241 11.48 -6.71 10.43
CA LEU A 241 10.41 -6.38 9.48
C LEU A 241 10.27 -4.86 9.32
N LEU A 242 10.33 -4.10 10.42
CA LEU A 242 10.29 -2.64 10.41
C LEU A 242 11.52 -2.05 9.70
N LEU A 243 12.72 -2.53 10.01
CA LEU A 243 13.95 -2.09 9.37
C LEU A 243 13.91 -2.37 7.86
N CYS A 244 13.42 -3.54 7.47
CA CYS A 244 13.28 -3.91 6.08
C CYS A 244 12.27 -3.01 5.35
N LYS A 245 11.10 -2.78 5.94
CA LYS A 245 10.04 -1.99 5.30
C LYS A 245 10.29 -0.49 5.26
N LEU A 246 10.78 0.08 6.35
CA LEU A 246 10.91 1.53 6.54
C LEU A 246 12.30 2.07 6.23
N GLY A 247 13.31 1.20 6.18
CA GLY A 247 14.70 1.56 5.85
C GLY A 247 15.12 0.94 4.52
N ILE A 248 15.23 -0.38 4.47
CA ILE A 248 15.81 -1.08 3.30
C ILE A 248 14.97 -0.85 2.04
N HIS A 249 13.65 -0.97 2.11
CA HIS A 249 12.77 -0.84 0.96
C HIS A 249 12.87 0.53 0.23
N PRO A 250 12.71 1.68 0.91
CA PRO A 250 12.89 2.97 0.25
C PRO A 250 14.33 3.21 -0.23
N LEU A 251 15.35 2.67 0.44
CA LEU A 251 16.74 2.77 -0.01
C LEU A 251 17.02 1.95 -1.28
N ILE A 252 16.47 0.74 -1.38
CA ILE A 252 16.55 -0.07 -2.60
C ILE A 252 15.82 0.65 -3.74
N CYS A 253 14.62 1.17 -3.47
CA CYS A 253 13.86 1.96 -4.45
C CYS A 253 14.68 3.15 -4.96
N TRP A 254 15.27 3.92 -4.04
CA TRP A 254 16.14 5.05 -4.37
C TRP A 254 17.34 4.63 -5.24
N GLY A 255 18.01 3.54 -4.86
CA GLY A 255 19.18 3.03 -5.59
C GLY A 255 18.83 2.63 -7.02
N ILE A 256 17.77 1.86 -7.22
CA ILE A 256 17.34 1.43 -8.56
C ILE A 256 16.90 2.63 -9.40
N MET A 257 16.09 3.54 -8.84
CA MET A 257 15.58 4.72 -9.56
C MET A 257 16.70 5.69 -9.93
N ARG A 258 17.70 5.87 -9.07
CA ARG A 258 18.87 6.69 -9.34
C ARG A 258 19.74 6.10 -10.45
N LEU A 259 19.96 4.78 -10.44
CA LEU A 259 20.70 4.07 -11.50
C LEU A 259 19.94 4.11 -12.83
N ALA A 260 18.61 4.10 -12.81
CA ALA A 260 17.77 4.25 -13.99
C ALA A 260 17.71 5.69 -14.53
N GLY A 261 18.35 6.66 -13.86
CA GLY A 261 18.43 8.05 -14.33
C GLY A 261 17.08 8.78 -14.34
N LEU A 262 16.18 8.45 -13.40
CA LEU A 262 14.85 9.07 -13.37
C LEU A 262 14.89 10.55 -12.98
N PRO A 263 13.92 11.35 -13.48
CA PRO A 263 13.76 12.73 -13.05
C PRO A 263 13.62 12.85 -11.52
N PRO A 264 14.07 13.97 -10.91
CA PRO A 264 14.09 14.13 -9.46
C PRO A 264 12.72 13.92 -8.80
N LEU A 265 11.64 14.46 -9.39
CA LEU A 265 10.27 14.31 -8.89
C LEU A 265 9.82 12.84 -8.86
N TRP A 266 10.10 12.08 -9.93
CA TRP A 266 9.72 10.67 -10.04
C TRP A 266 10.45 9.81 -9.00
N LEU A 267 11.73 10.08 -8.80
CA LEU A 267 12.54 9.45 -7.76
C LEU A 267 12.02 9.83 -6.37
N GLY A 268 11.77 11.12 -6.12
CA GLY A 268 11.28 11.62 -4.84
C GLY A 268 9.96 10.99 -4.43
N VAL A 269 8.96 11.06 -5.31
CA VAL A 269 7.63 10.48 -5.05
C VAL A 269 7.70 8.96 -4.93
N GLY A 270 8.43 8.25 -5.81
CA GLY A 270 8.55 6.79 -5.74
C GLY A 270 9.21 6.28 -4.45
N VAL A 271 10.26 6.95 -3.99
CA VAL A 271 10.93 6.65 -2.71
C VAL A 271 10.01 6.96 -1.53
N LEU A 272 9.30 8.09 -1.56
CA LEU A 272 8.34 8.47 -0.52
C LEU A 272 7.20 7.45 -0.40
N MET A 273 6.68 6.95 -1.52
CA MET A 273 5.68 5.89 -1.56
C MET A 273 6.21 4.59 -0.93
N SER A 274 7.47 4.25 -1.20
CA SER A 274 8.12 3.07 -0.61
C SER A 274 8.43 3.22 0.88
N ALA A 275 8.54 4.45 1.40
CA ALA A 275 8.79 4.76 2.80
C ALA A 275 7.53 4.67 3.70
N THR A 276 6.34 4.47 3.12
CA THR A 276 5.10 4.28 3.87
C THR A 276 5.11 2.99 4.71
N GLY A 277 4.19 2.86 5.68
CA GLY A 277 4.03 1.63 6.47
C GLY A 277 3.61 0.42 5.64
N THR A 278 3.55 -0.76 6.27
CA THR A 278 3.04 -1.97 5.61
C THR A 278 1.56 -1.84 5.29
N ALA A 279 1.15 -2.25 4.10
CA ALA A 279 -0.26 -2.26 3.71
C ALA A 279 -1.07 -3.25 4.57
N LEU A 280 -2.25 -2.82 5.04
CA LEU A 280 -3.12 -3.64 5.89
C LEU A 280 -3.57 -4.95 5.25
N VAL A 281 -3.62 -5.00 3.92
CA VAL A 281 -3.96 -6.23 3.19
C VAL A 281 -3.04 -7.40 3.57
N ALA A 282 -1.81 -7.12 4.00
CA ALA A 282 -0.91 -8.15 4.51
C ALA A 282 -1.45 -8.83 5.78
N SER A 283 -2.02 -8.05 6.72
CA SER A 283 -2.67 -8.59 7.91
C SER A 283 -3.95 -9.36 7.59
N VAL A 284 -4.73 -8.88 6.62
CA VAL A 284 -5.96 -9.56 6.18
C VAL A 284 -5.64 -10.91 5.54
N LEU A 285 -4.63 -10.98 4.66
CA LEU A 285 -4.20 -12.26 4.08
C LEU A 285 -3.66 -13.22 5.15
N ALA A 286 -2.93 -12.72 6.15
CA ALA A 286 -2.48 -13.53 7.27
C ALA A 286 -3.64 -14.15 8.06
N GLU A 287 -4.74 -13.42 8.26
CA GLU A 287 -5.96 -13.91 8.89
C GLU A 287 -6.70 -14.93 8.02
N VAL A 288 -6.96 -14.60 6.75
CA VAL A 288 -7.69 -15.45 5.79
C VAL A 288 -7.05 -16.84 5.69
N TYR A 289 -5.72 -16.89 5.59
CA TYR A 289 -5.00 -18.15 5.48
C TYR A 289 -4.49 -18.70 6.82
N SER A 290 -4.88 -18.09 7.94
CA SER A 290 -4.44 -18.49 9.29
C SER A 290 -2.92 -18.62 9.43
N ALA A 291 -2.17 -17.74 8.75
CA ALA A 291 -0.71 -17.73 8.71
C ALA A 291 -0.18 -16.52 9.48
N VAL A 292 0.18 -16.73 10.75
CA VAL A 292 0.72 -15.71 11.67
C VAL A 292 -0.08 -14.39 11.74
N PRO A 293 -1.43 -14.44 11.90
CA PRO A 293 -2.29 -13.25 11.87
C PRO A 293 -1.91 -12.19 12.91
N GLU A 294 -1.63 -12.61 14.15
CA GLU A 294 -1.26 -11.71 15.24
C GLU A 294 0.04 -10.93 14.96
N GLU A 295 1.02 -11.59 14.34
CA GLU A 295 2.28 -10.96 13.98
C GLU A 295 2.13 -9.98 12.82
N ALA A 296 1.36 -10.35 11.80
CA ALA A 296 1.10 -9.49 10.65
C ALA A 296 0.32 -8.24 11.05
N ALA A 297 -0.66 -8.39 11.95
CA ALA A 297 -1.39 -7.26 12.54
C ALA A 297 -0.44 -6.36 13.35
N LEU A 298 0.41 -6.93 14.21
CA LEU A 298 1.41 -6.18 14.97
C LEU A 298 2.36 -5.42 14.03
N THR A 299 2.90 -6.06 12.99
CA THR A 299 3.79 -5.43 12.02
C THR A 299 3.08 -4.32 11.26
N ALA A 300 1.83 -4.52 10.84
CA ALA A 300 1.06 -3.47 10.17
C ALA A 300 0.87 -2.25 11.09
N VAL A 301 0.49 -2.44 12.36
CA VAL A 301 0.32 -1.33 13.32
C VAL A 301 1.64 -0.63 13.58
N LEU A 302 2.68 -1.38 13.95
CA LEU A 302 3.99 -0.81 14.30
C LEU A 302 4.65 -0.11 13.10
N SER A 303 4.59 -0.69 11.91
CA SER A 303 5.17 -0.09 10.72
C SER A 303 4.42 1.17 10.29
N ASN A 304 3.09 1.21 10.38
CA ASN A 304 2.34 2.43 10.07
C ASN A 304 2.67 3.52 11.10
N ALA A 305 2.68 3.22 12.40
CA ALA A 305 3.06 4.19 13.43
C ALA A 305 4.50 4.70 13.24
N ALA A 306 5.47 3.80 13.06
CA ALA A 306 6.88 4.16 12.84
C ALA A 306 7.12 4.83 11.47
N SER A 307 6.23 4.63 10.49
CA SER A 307 6.33 5.29 9.20
C SER A 307 6.20 6.81 9.30
N MET A 308 5.55 7.34 10.35
CA MET A 308 5.53 8.78 10.61
C MET A 308 6.95 9.36 10.64
N VAL A 309 7.85 8.69 11.36
CA VAL A 309 9.26 9.09 11.49
C VAL A 309 10.03 8.83 10.20
N SER A 310 9.83 7.66 9.58
CA SER A 310 10.49 7.32 8.31
C SER A 310 10.13 8.32 7.21
N LEU A 311 8.85 8.66 7.05
CA LEU A 311 8.35 9.62 6.07
C LEU A 311 8.94 11.02 6.32
N MET A 312 8.95 11.50 7.56
CA MET A 312 9.59 12.78 7.88
C MET A 312 11.08 12.80 7.51
N LEU A 313 11.81 11.72 7.81
CA LEU A 313 13.22 11.58 7.48
C LEU A 313 13.46 11.56 5.97
N PHE A 314 12.71 10.76 5.22
CA PHE A 314 12.87 10.66 3.77
C PHE A 314 12.45 11.95 3.06
N ILE A 315 11.40 12.65 3.51
CA ILE A 315 11.06 13.98 2.97
C ILE A 315 12.24 14.94 3.14
N PHE A 316 12.81 15.02 4.35
CA PHE A 316 13.96 15.88 4.61
C PHE A 316 15.17 15.54 3.73
N LEU A 317 15.50 14.25 3.59
CA LEU A 317 16.61 13.78 2.75
C LEU A 317 16.38 14.08 1.26
N LEU A 318 15.16 13.88 0.77
CA LEU A 318 14.82 14.08 -0.64
C LEU A 318 14.76 15.57 -1.00
N GLN A 319 14.26 16.43 -0.10
CA GLN A 319 14.32 17.89 -0.27
C GLN A 319 15.78 18.37 -0.30
N GLY A 320 16.64 17.88 0.61
CA GLY A 320 18.06 18.19 0.62
C GLY A 320 18.81 17.72 -0.65
N ALA A 321 18.29 16.69 -1.32
CA ALA A 321 18.82 16.19 -2.59
C ALA A 321 18.18 16.86 -3.82
N GLY A 322 17.27 17.83 -3.65
CA GLY A 322 16.57 18.51 -4.75
C GLY A 322 15.60 17.61 -5.53
N CYS A 323 15.06 16.57 -4.88
CA CYS A 323 14.12 15.61 -5.48
C CYS A 323 12.65 15.89 -5.15
N LEU A 324 12.38 16.74 -4.15
CA LEU A 324 11.06 17.18 -3.70
C LEU A 324 11.06 18.68 -3.43
#